data_AF-A0A970G968-F1
#
_entry.id   AF-A0A970G968-F1
#
_cell.length_a   1.000
_cell.length_b   1.000
_cell.length_c   1.000
_cell.angle_alpha   90.00
_cell.angle_beta   90.00
_cell.angle_gamma   90.00
#
_symmetry.space_group_name_H-M   'P 1'
#
loop_
_entity.id
_entity.type
_entity.pdbx_description
1 polymer ?
#
loop_
_entity_poly.entity_id
_entity_poly.type
_entity_poly.pdbx_seq_one_letter_code
_entity_poly.pdbx_strand_id
1 'polypeptide(L)' 'MNRGDTFTIYMDGVALTVCVLGFYSEEYTGEEMVILALVSQENLVHVPLEDLQALFPQRKYVN' A
#
# COMPACT_ATOMS: atom_id res chain seq x y z
N MET A 1 -3.61 6.15 -9.66
CA MET A 1 -3.42 5.22 -8.53
C MET A 1 -1.98 5.34 -8.12
N ASN A 2 -1.71 5.75 -6.89
CA ASN A 2 -0.37 6.01 -6.38
C ASN A 2 -0.03 4.96 -5.32
N ARG A 3 1.27 4.78 -5.05
CA ARG A 3 1.73 4.00 -3.90
C ARG A 3 1.10 4.59 -2.62
N GLY A 4 0.48 3.73 -1.81
CA GLY A 4 -0.25 4.11 -0.60
C GLY A 4 -1.75 4.30 -0.77
N ASP A 5 -2.29 4.33 -2.00
CA ASP A 5 -3.73 4.37 -2.22
C ASP A 5 -4.38 3.06 -1.72
N THR A 6 -5.53 3.18 -1.06
CA THR A 6 -6.35 2.05 -0.61
C THR A 6 -7.71 2.05 -1.30
N PHE A 7 -8.16 0.90 -1.78
CA PHE A 7 -9.47 0.75 -2.44
C PHE A 7 -9.99 -0.68 -2.31
N THR A 8 -11.28 -0.86 -2.60
CA THR A 8 -11.95 -2.17 -2.56
C THR A 8 -12.06 -2.75 -3.96
N ILE A 9 -11.65 -4.00 -4.12
CA ILE A 9 -11.86 -4.80 -5.33
C ILE A 9 -12.82 -5.95 -5.04
N TYR A 10 -13.44 -6.48 -6.09
CA TYR A 10 -14.23 -7.71 -5.99
C TYR A 10 -13.50 -8.82 -6.74
N MET A 11 -13.13 -9.88 -6.03
CA MET A 11 -12.53 -11.09 -6.60
C MET A 11 -13.41 -12.28 -6.23
N ASP A 12 -13.85 -13.05 -7.23
CA ASP A 12 -14.73 -14.22 -7.05
C ASP A 12 -15.98 -13.93 -6.19
N GLY A 13 -16.54 -12.72 -6.32
CA GLY A 13 -17.70 -12.26 -5.55
C GLY A 13 -17.38 -11.81 -4.12
N VAL A 14 -16.13 -11.90 -3.68
CA VAL A 14 -15.67 -11.45 -2.36
C VAL A 14 -15.08 -10.04 -2.48
N ALA A 15 -15.54 -9.14 -1.61
CA ALA A 15 -14.98 -7.79 -1.49
C ALA A 15 -13.67 -7.83 -0.69
N LEU A 16 -12.58 -7.35 -1.29
CA LEU A 16 -11.26 -7.29 -0.68
C LEU A 16 -10.78 -5.84 -0.67
N THR A 17 -10.34 -5.33 0.49
CA THR A 17 -9.65 -4.05 0.57
C THR A 17 -8.17 -4.26 0.31
N VAL A 18 -7.59 -3.47 -0.59
CA VAL A 18 -6.19 -3.58 -0.99
C VAL A 18 -5.48 -2.23 -0.89
N CYS A 19 -4.16 -2.28 -0.68
CA CYS A 19 -3.26 -1.12 -0.70
C CYS A 19 -2.21 -1.26 -1.80
N VAL A 20 -1.92 -0.18 -2.52
CA VAL A 20 -0.89 -0.17 -3.57
C VAL A 20 0.49 -0.07 -2.96
N LEU A 21 1.32 -1.09 -3.19
CA LEU A 21 2.73 -1.10 -2.77
C LEU A 21 3.68 -0.62 -3.86
N GLY A 22 3.30 -0.69 -5.13
CA GLY A 22 4.15 -0.24 -6.22
C GLY A 22 3.75 -0.82 -7.56
N PHE A 23 4.57 -0.51 -8.55
CA PHE A 23 4.37 -0.90 -9.94
C PHE A 23 5.69 -1.45 -10.48
N TYR A 24 5.61 -2.38 -11.42
CA TYR A 24 6.76 -2.88 -12.16
C TYR A 24 6.35 -3.19 -13.59
N SER A 25 7.30 -3.21 -14.52
CA SER A 25 7.08 -3.70 -15.88
C SER A 25 7.49 -5.17 -15.93
N GLU A 26 6.60 -6.02 -16.43
CA GLU A 26 6.86 -7.45 -16.57
C GLU A 26 7.88 -7.68 -17.71
N GLU A 27 8.89 -8.50 -17.44
CA GLU A 27 10.09 -8.58 -18.29
C GLU A 27 9.82 -9.18 -19.68
N TYR A 28 8.85 -10.09 -19.80
CA TYR A 28 8.60 -10.85 -21.03
C TYR A 28 7.57 -10.19 -21.96
N THR A 29 6.66 -9.40 -21.40
CA THR A 29 5.52 -8.78 -22.09
C THR A 29 5.62 -7.26 -22.14
N GLY A 30 6.37 -6.65 -21.21
CA GLY A 30 6.43 -5.21 -21.02
C GLY A 30 5.18 -4.62 -20.35
N GLU A 31 4.21 -5.46 -19.95
CA GLU A 31 2.97 -4.99 -19.33
C GLU A 31 3.24 -4.34 -17.97
N GLU A 32 2.52 -3.25 -17.68
CA GLU A 32 2.58 -2.58 -16.39
C GLU A 32 1.76 -3.36 -15.35
N MET A 33 2.44 -3.84 -14.32
CA MET A 33 1.87 -4.64 -13.26
C MET A 33 1.83 -3.84 -11.96
N VAL A 34 0.82 -4.12 -11.12
CA VAL A 34 0.66 -3.51 -9.80
C VAL A 34 0.85 -4.54 -8.68
N ILE A 35 1.57 -4.15 -7.64
CA ILE A 35 1.74 -4.93 -6.41
C ILE A 35 0.72 -4.43 -5.39
N LEU A 36 -0.16 -5.33 -4.93
CA LEU A 36 -1.23 -5.04 -3.99
C LEU A 36 -1.03 -5.82 -2.69
N ALA A 37 -1.16 -5.13 -1.55
CA ALA A 37 -1.28 -5.76 -0.24
C ALA A 37 -2.75 -5.92 0.13
N LEU A 38 -3.14 -7.12 0.53
CA LEU A 38 -4.45 -7.39 1.12
C LEU A 38 -4.52 -6.78 2.53
N VAL A 39 -5.55 -5.98 2.78
CA VAL A 39 -5.76 -5.32 4.06
C VAL A 39 -7.02 -5.89 4.71
N SER A 40 -6.85 -6.50 5.89
CA SER A 40 -8.01 -6.84 6.73
C SER A 40 -8.54 -5.56 7.37
N GLN A 41 -9.77 -5.18 7.04
CA GLN A 41 -10.41 -3.99 7.61
C GLN A 41 -10.51 -4.07 9.15
N GLU A 42 -10.67 -5.27 9.71
CA GLU A 42 -10.79 -5.47 11.15
C GLU A 42 -9.49 -5.15 11.92
N ASN A 43 -8.34 -5.22 11.24
CA ASN A 43 -7.02 -5.01 11.84
C ASN A 43 -6.38 -3.66 11.42
N LEU A 44 -7.15 -2.78 10.77
CA LEU A 44 -6.64 -1.52 10.25
C LEU A 44 -6.62 -0.47 11.36
N VAL A 45 -5.42 -0.02 11.74
CA VAL A 45 -5.23 1.03 12.76
C VAL A 45 -4.92 2.34 12.06
N HIS A 46 -5.74 3.35 12.31
CA HIS A 46 -5.50 4.71 11.85
C HIS A 46 -4.74 5.49 12.93
N VAL A 47 -3.56 5.99 12.58
CA VAL A 47 -2.74 6.81 13.49
C VAL A 47 -2.40 8.12 12.77
N PRO A 48 -2.53 9.29 13.43
CA PRO A 48 -2.02 10.55 12.90
C PRO A 48 -0.52 10.44 12.60
N LEU A 49 -0.10 10.96 11.45
CA LEU A 49 1.30 10.88 11.03
C LEU A 49 2.23 11.60 12.03
N GLU A 50 1.77 12.71 12.60
CA GLU A 50 2.51 13.52 13.59
C GLU A 50 2.85 12.69 14.85
N ASP A 51 1.89 11.91 15.35
CA ASP A 51 2.08 11.03 16.50
C ASP A 51 3.11 9.93 16.22
N LEU A 52 3.06 9.34 15.02
CA LEU A 52 4.01 8.30 14.63
C LEU A 52 5.43 8.86 14.45
N GLN A 53 5.56 10.06 13.86
CA GLN A 53 6.85 10.73 13.70
C GLN A 53 7.48 11.12 15.04
N ALA A 54 6.68 11.44 16.06
CA ALA A 54 7.18 11.68 17.41
C ALA A 54 7.78 10.42 18.05
N LEU A 55 7.21 9.24 17.78
CA LEU A 55 7.68 7.95 18.27
C LEU A 55 8.91 7.42 17.50
N PHE A 56 8.97 7.71 16.20
CA PHE A 56 10.06 7.33 15.32
C PHE A 56 10.66 8.58 14.66
N PRO A 57 11.41 9.40 15.44
CA PRO A 57 12.02 10.60 14.90
C PRO A 57 12.89 10.20 13.72
N GLN A 58 12.50 10.62 12.51
CA GLN A 58 13.22 10.26 11.30
C GLN A 58 14.65 10.78 11.45
N ARG A 59 15.59 9.86 11.63
CA ARG A 59 16.97 10.12 11.23
C ARG A 59 16.88 10.34 9.72
N LYS A 60 16.78 11.60 9.30
CA LYS A 60 17.01 12.01 7.91
C LYS A 60 18.21 11.20 7.43
N TYR A 61 17.98 10.33 6.46
CA TYR A 61 19.03 9.55 5.82
C TYR A 61 20.18 10.51 5.48
N VAL A 62 21.38 10.22 5.97
CA VAL A 62 22.61 10.76 5.38
C VAL A 62 22.83 9.90 4.14
N ASN A 63 22.72 10.54 2.98
CA ASN A 63 22.90 10.05 1.59
C ASN A 63 23.30 8.58 1.40
#